data_AF-A0A200PPJ5-F1
#
_entry.id   AF-A0A200PPJ5-F1
#
_cell.length_a   1.000
_cell.length_b   1.000
_cell.length_c   1.000
_cell.angle_alpha   90.00
_cell.angle_beta   90.00
_cell.angle_gamma   90.00
#
_symmetry.space_group_name_H-M   'P 1'
#
loop_
_entity.id
_entity.type
_entity.pdbx_description
1 polymer ?
#
loop_
_entity_poly.entity_id
_entity_poly.type
_entity_poly.pdbx_seq_one_letter_code
_entity_poly.pdbx_strand_id
1 'polypeptide(L)'
;MNVSIVDPLQGDFPEVIEDFLEHGVMKCIAFNRRGTLLAAGCSDGSCIIWDFETRGIAKKLQDTDCVTPITSVCWSKYGHHVLVSAIDKSLTLWDVVNGEKMMRMTLQQTTLHARLHPGSRTPSVCLACPLSSAPILVDLNTGSTTVLPVSVSDTDTGVVPPRNKFSDGSSPLTPTSACFNKHGDLIYVGNSKGEMLIIDYKNIQVYGIVPISGAAVIKNIFFSRSGQYLLTNSNDRMIRVYENHLPQKDGPKALEEISKSFDELQGVEKLKAVGSKCLVLSREFHDSINKIHWKAACFSGDGEWVVGASGSKGEHKIYIWDRAGHLVKFLEGPKEALTDLAWHPVHPVVVSVSISGLVYIWAKDYTENWSAFAPDFKELEENEEYVEREDEFDLMPGTEKVKHSDVNKEEDVDILTVEKDSAFSDSDMSREELCFLPAVPSPDVPELQDKCVGSSSKLIDSNHSGSPLSDEAGQNGQAVNPESSPLEVVGNSIAEDTGTTTGCVKRKRKLSEKGLELLQAEKGRKPLKKIKKSCGGKASKNRNKTAEGLDRSICVSADDVTD
;
A
#
# COMPACT_ATOMS: atom_id res chain seq x y z
N MET A 1 12.83 11.64 -8.74
CA MET A 1 12.20 11.54 -7.41
C MET A 1 13.29 11.02 -6.50
N ASN A 2 14.04 11.90 -5.86
CA ASN A 2 15.12 11.57 -4.94
C ASN A 2 14.65 11.86 -3.50
N VAL A 3 13.49 11.33 -3.11
CA VAL A 3 12.95 11.53 -1.74
C VAL A 3 13.57 10.53 -0.76
N SER A 4 14.66 9.86 -1.15
CA SER A 4 15.18 8.76 -0.36
C SER A 4 16.71 8.70 -0.43
N ILE A 5 17.36 9.81 -0.04
CA ILE A 5 18.35 9.64 1.04
C ILE A 5 17.50 9.34 2.28
N VAL A 6 16.97 8.11 2.33
CA VAL A 6 16.32 7.58 3.53
C VAL A 6 17.41 7.62 4.57
N ASP A 7 17.06 8.06 5.78
CA ASP A 7 17.86 7.71 6.94
C ASP A 7 18.12 6.18 6.88
N PRO A 8 19.35 5.73 6.60
CA PRO A 8 19.63 4.31 6.36
C PRO A 8 19.41 3.45 7.62
N LEU A 9 19.15 4.10 8.77
CA LEU A 9 18.85 3.48 10.05
C LEU A 9 17.35 3.21 10.23
N GLN A 10 16.52 3.78 9.37
CA GLN A 10 15.09 3.71 9.48
C GLN A 10 14.58 2.47 8.70
N GLY A 11 14.04 1.45 9.41
CA GLY A 11 13.54 0.18 8.86
C GLY A 11 12.47 0.22 7.74
N ASP A 12 12.31 -0.92 7.06
CA ASP A 12 11.79 -1.06 5.67
C ASP A 12 10.31 -1.46 5.52
N PHE A 13 9.47 -1.31 6.55
CA PHE A 13 8.06 -1.73 6.49
C PHE A 13 7.11 -0.74 7.20
N PRO A 14 5.82 -0.69 6.81
CA PRO A 14 4.84 0.19 7.42
C PRO A 14 4.47 -0.26 8.83
N GLU A 15 4.04 0.69 9.67
CA GLU A 15 3.76 0.43 11.09
C GLU A 15 2.41 0.98 11.56
N VAL A 16 2.01 2.15 11.05
CA VAL A 16 0.85 2.90 11.54
C VAL A 16 -0.03 3.34 10.37
N ILE A 17 -1.29 3.66 10.66
CA ILE A 17 -2.17 4.32 9.70
C ILE A 17 -1.78 5.80 9.65
N GLU A 18 -1.27 6.24 8.51
CA GLU A 18 -0.90 7.64 8.24
C GLU A 18 -2.16 8.46 7.93
N ASP A 19 -2.98 7.95 7.01
CA ASP A 19 -4.16 8.66 6.49
C ASP A 19 -5.21 7.69 5.94
N PHE A 20 -6.38 8.21 5.55
CA PHE A 20 -7.41 7.47 4.85
C PHE A 20 -8.03 8.30 3.70
N LEU A 21 -8.36 7.62 2.60
CA LEU A 21 -9.03 8.23 1.44
C LEU A 21 -10.51 7.85 1.42
N GLU A 22 -11.37 8.83 1.13
CA GLU A 22 -12.83 8.69 1.10
C GLU A 22 -13.44 9.37 -0.14
N HIS A 23 -14.20 8.61 -0.93
CA HIS A 23 -15.01 9.13 -2.04
C HIS A 23 -16.27 8.28 -2.31
N GLY A 24 -16.55 7.28 -1.47
CA GLY A 24 -17.61 6.29 -1.68
C GLY A 24 -17.20 4.91 -1.17
N VAL A 25 -17.99 3.88 -1.48
CA VAL A 25 -17.69 2.52 -1.00
C VAL A 25 -16.73 1.82 -1.96
N MET A 26 -15.43 1.88 -1.68
CA MET A 26 -14.40 1.20 -2.47
C MET A 26 -14.44 -0.33 -2.28
N LYS A 27 -14.08 -1.07 -3.32
CA LYS A 27 -14.07 -2.55 -3.33
C LYS A 27 -12.74 -3.17 -3.72
N CYS A 28 -11.98 -2.51 -4.58
CA CYS A 28 -10.68 -2.97 -5.03
C CYS A 28 -9.76 -1.79 -5.33
N ILE A 29 -8.46 -2.02 -5.28
CA ILE A 29 -7.42 -1.00 -5.50
C ILE A 29 -6.27 -1.55 -6.34
N ALA A 30 -5.60 -0.67 -7.08
CA ALA A 30 -4.37 -1.00 -7.78
C ALA A 30 -3.50 0.25 -7.95
N PHE A 31 -2.21 0.13 -7.63
CA PHE A 31 -1.21 1.15 -7.96
C PHE A 31 -0.82 1.07 -9.43
N ASN A 32 -0.49 2.21 -10.03
CA ASN A 32 0.28 2.24 -11.27
C ASN A 32 1.72 1.73 -11.00
N ARG A 33 2.49 1.51 -12.06
CA ARG A 33 3.82 0.88 -11.97
C ARG A 33 4.82 1.63 -11.08
N ARG A 34 4.74 2.97 -10.97
CA ARG A 34 5.59 3.77 -10.07
C ARG A 34 5.00 4.02 -8.68
N GLY A 35 3.71 3.77 -8.48
CA GLY A 35 2.99 4.08 -7.24
C GLY A 35 2.50 5.52 -7.11
N THR A 36 2.71 6.37 -8.12
CA THR A 36 2.26 7.77 -8.10
C THR A 36 0.75 7.92 -8.22
N LEU A 37 0.07 6.97 -8.86
CA LEU A 37 -1.39 6.97 -9.01
C LEU A 37 -1.97 5.69 -8.41
N LEU A 38 -3.07 5.85 -7.67
CA LEU A 38 -3.85 4.76 -7.10
C LEU A 38 -5.24 4.75 -7.73
N ALA A 39 -5.57 3.69 -8.46
CA ALA A 39 -6.93 3.48 -8.96
C ALA A 39 -7.73 2.64 -7.95
N ALA A 40 -8.99 3.01 -7.75
CA ALA A 40 -9.91 2.34 -6.85
C ALA A 40 -11.28 2.16 -7.49
N GLY A 41 -11.80 0.93 -7.44
CA GLY A 41 -13.12 0.60 -7.95
C GLY A 41 -14.19 0.75 -6.89
N CYS A 42 -15.24 1.51 -7.19
CA CYS A 42 -16.36 1.76 -6.29
C CYS A 42 -17.52 0.76 -6.48
N SER A 43 -18.41 0.69 -5.49
CA SER A 43 -19.67 -0.05 -5.60
C SER A 43 -20.69 0.59 -6.55
N ASP A 44 -20.54 1.87 -6.91
CA ASP A 44 -21.45 2.58 -7.81
C ASP A 44 -21.05 2.47 -9.29
N GLY A 45 -20.01 1.69 -9.62
CA GLY A 45 -19.48 1.55 -10.97
C GLY A 45 -18.45 2.61 -11.38
N SER A 46 -18.13 3.57 -10.51
CA SER A 46 -17.08 4.55 -10.78
C SER A 46 -15.69 4.05 -10.37
N CYS A 47 -14.68 4.32 -11.19
CA CYS A 47 -13.27 4.10 -10.88
C CYS A 47 -12.62 5.45 -10.56
N ILE A 48 -12.12 5.60 -9.34
CA ILE A 48 -11.49 6.82 -8.84
C ILE A 48 -9.98 6.66 -8.95
N ILE A 49 -9.31 7.63 -9.54
CA ILE A 49 -7.86 7.70 -9.61
C ILE A 49 -7.42 8.80 -8.68
N TRP A 50 -6.70 8.44 -7.63
CA TRP A 50 -6.02 9.36 -6.73
C TRP A 50 -4.58 9.59 -7.18
N ASP A 51 -4.15 10.84 -7.06
CA ASP A 51 -2.74 11.16 -7.00
C ASP A 51 -2.26 10.86 -5.58
N PHE A 52 -1.28 9.96 -5.48
CA PHE A 52 -0.83 9.43 -4.21
C PHE A 52 -0.01 10.45 -3.41
N GLU A 53 0.65 11.40 -4.06
CA GLU A 53 1.47 12.41 -3.39
C GLU A 53 0.59 13.51 -2.77
N THR A 54 -0.37 14.02 -3.54
CA THR A 54 -1.28 15.08 -3.06
C THR A 54 -2.46 14.55 -2.23
N ARG A 55 -2.68 13.22 -2.23
CA ARG A 55 -3.88 12.55 -1.71
C ARG A 55 -5.19 13.04 -2.36
N GLY A 56 -5.08 13.77 -3.48
CA GLY A 56 -6.19 14.36 -4.20
C GLY A 56 -6.78 13.41 -5.23
N ILE A 57 -8.05 13.61 -5.58
CA ILE A 57 -8.67 12.89 -6.71
C ILE A 57 -8.15 13.51 -8.01
N ALA A 58 -7.37 12.74 -8.77
CA ALA A 58 -6.84 13.16 -10.06
C ALA A 58 -7.86 12.97 -11.19
N LYS A 59 -8.66 11.89 -11.14
CA LYS A 59 -9.69 11.63 -12.15
C LYS A 59 -10.81 10.74 -11.59
N LYS A 60 -12.03 10.93 -12.10
CA LYS A 60 -13.16 10.00 -11.94
C LYS A 60 -13.51 9.42 -13.30
N LEU A 61 -13.42 8.11 -13.45
CA LEU A 61 -13.83 7.36 -14.64
C LEU A 61 -15.17 6.69 -14.33
N GLN A 62 -16.20 6.96 -15.12
CA GLN A 62 -17.52 6.38 -14.88
C GLN A 62 -18.20 6.09 -16.21
N ASP A 63 -18.66 4.86 -16.39
CA ASP A 63 -19.50 4.51 -17.53
C ASP A 63 -20.94 4.93 -17.23
N THR A 64 -21.57 5.66 -18.15
CA THR A 64 -23.00 5.99 -18.06
C THR A 64 -23.88 4.74 -18.04
N ASP A 65 -23.40 3.67 -18.68
CA ASP A 65 -24.17 2.44 -18.90
C ASP A 65 -23.93 1.37 -17.82
N CYS A 66 -22.93 1.55 -16.95
CA CYS A 66 -22.57 0.59 -15.90
C CYS A 66 -22.54 1.27 -14.54
N VAL A 67 -23.60 1.01 -13.75
CA VAL A 67 -23.77 1.50 -12.37
C VAL A 67 -23.61 0.35 -11.37
N THR A 68 -22.92 -0.73 -11.77
CA THR A 68 -22.73 -1.91 -10.92
C THR A 68 -21.36 -1.92 -10.25
N PRO A 69 -21.21 -2.56 -9.08
CA PRO A 69 -19.94 -2.58 -8.37
C PRO A 69 -18.78 -3.09 -9.21
N ILE A 70 -17.65 -2.39 -9.13
CA ILE A 70 -16.39 -2.82 -9.74
C ILE A 70 -15.80 -3.96 -8.91
N THR A 71 -15.41 -5.03 -9.58
CA THR A 71 -14.80 -6.23 -8.96
C THR A 71 -13.28 -6.22 -9.02
N SER A 72 -12.68 -5.65 -10.07
CA SER A 72 -11.24 -5.51 -10.17
C SER A 72 -10.83 -4.33 -11.05
N VAL A 73 -9.65 -3.79 -10.76
CA VAL A 73 -9.01 -2.71 -11.52
C VAL A 73 -7.57 -3.14 -11.83
N CYS A 74 -7.12 -2.90 -13.07
CA CYS A 74 -5.76 -3.23 -13.50
C CYS A 74 -5.20 -2.13 -14.42
N TRP A 75 -4.02 -1.62 -14.07
CA TRP A 75 -3.28 -0.66 -14.89
C TRP A 75 -2.56 -1.35 -16.06
N SER A 76 -2.43 -0.62 -17.17
CA SER A 76 -1.45 -0.98 -18.19
C SER A 76 -0.03 -0.73 -17.69
N LYS A 77 0.96 -1.39 -18.32
CA LYS A 77 2.38 -1.29 -17.91
C LYS A 77 2.88 0.16 -17.82
N TYR A 78 2.43 1.04 -18.70
CA TYR A 78 2.86 2.45 -18.74
C TYR A 78 1.87 3.43 -18.09
N GLY A 79 0.79 2.94 -17.49
CA GLY A 79 -0.17 3.77 -16.75
C GLY A 79 -1.19 4.56 -17.61
N HIS A 80 -1.09 4.56 -18.94
CA HIS A 80 -2.03 5.30 -19.81
C HIS A 80 -3.43 4.72 -19.88
N HIS A 81 -3.58 3.44 -19.52
CA HIS A 81 -4.85 2.74 -19.63
C HIS A 81 -5.19 2.00 -18.34
N VAL A 82 -6.47 1.94 -18.02
CA VAL A 82 -7.00 1.18 -16.89
C VAL A 82 -8.11 0.27 -17.36
N LEU A 83 -7.98 -1.02 -17.06
CA LEU A 83 -9.02 -2.02 -17.24
C LEU A 83 -9.86 -2.12 -15.97
N VAL A 84 -11.17 -2.03 -16.14
CA VAL A 84 -12.17 -2.17 -15.07
C VAL A 84 -13.05 -3.36 -15.39
N SER A 85 -13.26 -4.24 -14.42
CA SER A 85 -14.28 -5.30 -14.49
C SER A 85 -15.39 -5.06 -13.49
N ALA A 86 -16.65 -5.29 -13.88
CA ALA A 86 -17.80 -5.06 -13.02
C ALA A 86 -18.70 -6.30 -12.87
N ILE A 87 -19.60 -6.24 -11.88
CA ILE A 87 -20.52 -7.34 -11.56
C ILE A 87 -21.49 -7.63 -12.73
N ASP A 88 -21.86 -6.62 -13.51
CA ASP A 88 -22.66 -6.74 -14.74
C ASP A 88 -21.98 -7.52 -15.89
N LYS A 89 -20.80 -8.10 -15.62
CA LYS A 89 -19.98 -8.89 -16.56
C LYS A 89 -19.29 -8.02 -17.62
N SER A 90 -19.34 -6.69 -17.47
CA SER A 90 -18.62 -5.80 -18.36
C SER A 90 -17.14 -5.72 -18.02
N LEU A 91 -16.33 -5.64 -19.07
CA LEU A 91 -14.93 -5.26 -19.07
C LEU A 91 -14.83 -3.95 -19.84
N THR A 92 -14.32 -2.91 -19.20
CA THR A 92 -14.20 -1.58 -19.80
C THR A 92 -12.76 -1.12 -19.73
N LEU A 93 -12.18 -0.77 -20.88
CA LEU A 93 -10.85 -0.21 -21.01
C LEU A 93 -10.97 1.31 -21.15
N TRP A 94 -10.28 2.03 -20.27
CA TRP A 94 -10.28 3.48 -20.21
C TRP A 94 -8.93 4.05 -20.61
N ASP A 95 -8.96 5.21 -21.28
CA ASP A 95 -7.83 6.12 -21.36
C ASP A 95 -7.82 6.99 -20.11
N VAL A 96 -6.72 6.93 -19.34
CA VAL A 96 -6.58 7.62 -18.06
C VAL A 96 -6.42 9.13 -18.23
N VAL A 97 -5.72 9.57 -19.28
CA VAL A 97 -5.43 10.99 -19.52
C VAL A 97 -6.71 11.70 -19.97
N ASN A 98 -7.32 11.19 -21.04
CA ASN A 98 -8.53 11.78 -21.59
C ASN A 98 -9.74 11.51 -20.69
N GLY A 99 -9.76 10.37 -19.98
CA GLY A 99 -10.93 9.91 -19.22
C GLY A 99 -12.01 9.31 -20.11
N GLU A 100 -11.63 8.88 -21.32
CA GLU A 100 -12.55 8.35 -22.32
C GLU A 100 -12.62 6.83 -22.28
N LYS A 101 -13.82 6.30 -22.53
CA LYS A 101 -14.05 4.88 -22.68
C LYS A 101 -13.55 4.44 -24.05
N MET A 102 -12.48 3.65 -24.09
CA MET A 102 -11.90 3.15 -25.34
C MET A 102 -12.65 1.94 -25.86
N MET A 103 -12.92 0.97 -24.98
CA MET A 103 -13.55 -0.29 -25.35
C MET A 103 -14.44 -0.79 -24.21
N ARG A 104 -15.53 -1.44 -24.58
CA ARG A 104 -16.40 -2.17 -23.65
C ARG A 104 -16.76 -3.52 -24.24
N MET A 105 -16.64 -4.57 -23.43
CA MET A 105 -17.07 -5.92 -23.77
C MET A 105 -17.88 -6.52 -22.62
N THR A 106 -18.90 -7.30 -22.94
CA THR A 106 -19.66 -8.04 -21.93
C THR A 106 -19.36 -9.53 -22.06
N LEU A 107 -18.95 -10.15 -20.96
CA LEU A 107 -18.68 -11.59 -20.90
C LEU A 107 -19.92 -12.38 -20.49
N GLN A 108 -19.86 -13.71 -20.65
CA GLN A 108 -20.97 -14.60 -20.28
C GLN A 108 -21.14 -14.71 -18.76
N GLN A 109 -20.05 -14.58 -18.01
CA GLN A 109 -19.99 -14.71 -16.55
C GLN A 109 -19.28 -13.52 -15.90
N THR A 110 -19.59 -13.28 -14.63
CA THR A 110 -18.98 -12.19 -13.86
C THR A 110 -17.51 -12.49 -13.59
N THR A 111 -16.66 -11.51 -13.86
CA THR A 111 -15.22 -11.61 -13.69
C THR A 111 -14.82 -11.19 -12.27
N LEU A 112 -14.08 -12.06 -11.57
CA LEU A 112 -13.50 -11.73 -10.27
C LEU A 112 -12.26 -10.87 -10.41
N HIS A 113 -11.38 -11.24 -11.34
CA HIS A 113 -10.14 -10.53 -11.60
C HIS A 113 -9.92 -10.43 -13.11
N ALA A 114 -9.58 -9.24 -13.59
CA ALA A 114 -9.15 -9.00 -14.95
C ALA A 114 -7.74 -8.38 -14.93
N ARG A 115 -6.85 -8.86 -15.81
CA ARG A 115 -5.47 -8.35 -15.91
C ARG A 115 -5.11 -8.05 -17.36
N LEU A 116 -4.53 -6.89 -17.61
CA LEU A 116 -4.02 -6.55 -18.94
C LEU A 116 -2.74 -7.31 -19.26
N HIS A 117 -2.52 -7.60 -20.54
CA HIS A 117 -1.25 -8.14 -21.00
C HIS A 117 -0.13 -7.12 -20.75
N PRO A 118 0.99 -7.50 -20.09
CA PRO A 118 2.01 -6.54 -19.67
C PRO A 118 2.96 -6.13 -20.81
N GLY A 119 2.98 -6.84 -21.93
CA GLY A 119 3.95 -6.64 -23.01
C GLY A 119 3.62 -5.53 -24.01
N SER A 120 2.35 -5.11 -24.09
CA SER A 120 1.91 -4.12 -25.08
C SER A 120 1.80 -2.71 -24.49
N ARG A 121 2.16 -1.69 -25.29
CA ARG A 121 1.95 -0.27 -24.96
C ARG A 121 0.46 0.07 -24.91
N THR A 122 -0.29 -0.42 -25.89
CA THR A 122 -1.75 -0.32 -25.98
C THR A 122 -2.29 -1.74 -25.80
N PRO A 123 -2.57 -2.16 -24.57
CA PRO A 123 -3.00 -3.54 -24.32
C PRO A 123 -4.41 -3.74 -24.87
N SER A 124 -4.49 -4.47 -25.98
CA SER A 124 -5.76 -4.94 -26.54
C SER A 124 -6.19 -6.27 -25.94
N VAL A 125 -5.28 -7.00 -25.28
CA VAL A 125 -5.56 -8.31 -24.73
C VAL A 125 -5.58 -8.26 -23.21
N CYS A 126 -6.57 -8.90 -22.61
CA CYS A 126 -6.66 -9.10 -21.18
C CYS A 126 -7.01 -10.54 -20.81
N LEU A 127 -6.64 -10.92 -19.61
CA LEU A 127 -6.94 -12.19 -18.99
C LEU A 127 -8.05 -11.97 -17.97
N ALA A 128 -9.20 -12.58 -18.19
CA ALA A 128 -10.35 -12.53 -17.29
C ALA A 128 -10.47 -13.86 -16.53
N CYS A 129 -10.64 -13.80 -15.21
CA CYS A 129 -10.88 -14.96 -14.34
C CYS A 129 -12.32 -14.89 -13.81
N PRO A 130 -13.28 -15.61 -14.42
CA PRO A 130 -14.65 -15.64 -13.94
C PRO A 130 -14.81 -16.40 -12.62
N LEU A 131 -15.87 -16.12 -11.88
CA LEU A 131 -16.14 -16.73 -10.56
C LEU A 131 -16.25 -18.25 -10.60
N SER A 132 -16.71 -18.81 -11.72
CA SER A 132 -17.21 -20.18 -11.78
C SER A 132 -16.85 -20.90 -13.09
N SER A 133 -15.97 -20.32 -13.90
CA SER A 133 -15.49 -20.94 -15.13
C SER A 133 -13.97 -20.88 -15.24
N ALA A 134 -13.44 -21.58 -16.24
CA ALA A 134 -12.04 -21.45 -16.64
C ALA A 134 -11.69 -19.99 -16.96
N PRO A 135 -10.41 -19.59 -16.78
CA PRO A 135 -9.96 -18.26 -17.15
C PRO A 135 -10.01 -18.11 -18.69
N ILE A 136 -10.27 -16.90 -19.14
CA ILE A 136 -10.50 -16.60 -20.55
C ILE A 136 -9.53 -15.51 -20.95
N LEU A 137 -8.84 -15.72 -22.07
CA LEU A 137 -8.06 -14.71 -22.73
C LEU A 137 -8.96 -13.98 -23.73
N VAL A 138 -9.05 -12.66 -23.57
CA VAL A 138 -10.00 -11.79 -24.25
C VAL A 138 -9.23 -10.75 -25.06
N ASP A 139 -9.50 -10.69 -26.36
CA ASP A 139 -9.05 -9.59 -27.21
C ASP A 139 -10.15 -8.53 -27.27
N LEU A 140 -9.91 -7.43 -26.58
CA LEU A 140 -10.80 -6.29 -26.44
C LEU A 140 -11.11 -5.64 -27.79
N ASN A 141 -10.18 -5.66 -28.76
CA ASN A 141 -10.42 -5.03 -30.06
C ASN A 141 -11.37 -5.84 -30.93
N THR A 142 -11.22 -7.17 -30.94
CA THR A 142 -11.97 -8.04 -31.84
C THR A 142 -13.24 -8.62 -31.22
N GLY A 143 -13.36 -8.61 -29.88
CA GLY A 143 -14.44 -9.36 -29.22
C GLY A 143 -14.12 -10.85 -29.03
N SER A 144 -12.94 -11.31 -29.47
CA SER A 144 -12.59 -12.71 -29.44
C SER A 144 -12.31 -13.18 -28.02
N THR A 145 -12.83 -14.34 -27.66
CA THR A 145 -12.63 -14.96 -26.35
C THR A 145 -12.10 -16.37 -26.53
N THR A 146 -11.03 -16.69 -25.82
CA THR A 146 -10.37 -18.01 -25.86
C THR A 146 -10.28 -18.56 -24.45
N VAL A 147 -10.87 -19.74 -24.23
CA VAL A 147 -10.90 -20.37 -22.90
C VAL A 147 -9.58 -21.10 -22.67
N LEU A 148 -8.94 -20.86 -21.54
CA LEU A 148 -7.68 -21.51 -21.18
C LEU A 148 -7.91 -22.91 -20.58
N PRO A 149 -6.99 -23.86 -20.81
CA PRO A 149 -7.07 -25.19 -20.21
C PRO A 149 -6.86 -25.13 -18.70
N VAL A 150 -7.72 -25.84 -17.94
CA VAL A 150 -7.72 -25.90 -16.45
C VAL A 150 -7.23 -27.25 -15.91
N SER A 151 -7.25 -28.28 -16.74
CA SER A 151 -6.69 -29.59 -16.42
C SER A 151 -6.32 -30.33 -17.70
N VAL A 152 -5.25 -31.11 -17.64
CA VAL A 152 -4.89 -32.05 -18.71
C VAL A 152 -5.46 -33.42 -18.32
N SER A 153 -6.31 -34.01 -19.15
CA SER A 153 -6.79 -35.38 -18.97
C SER A 153 -6.02 -36.34 -19.87
N ASP A 154 -5.57 -37.47 -19.31
CA ASP A 154 -5.05 -38.61 -20.07
C ASP A 154 -6.23 -39.34 -20.74
N THR A 155 -6.72 -38.83 -21.85
CA THR A 155 -7.58 -39.60 -22.75
C THR A 155 -6.94 -39.65 -24.13
N ASP A 156 -5.87 -40.42 -24.21
CA ASP A 156 -5.36 -40.95 -25.48
C ASP A 156 -6.16 -42.21 -25.82
N THR A 157 -7.43 -42.02 -26.19
CA THR A 157 -8.17 -42.97 -27.01
C THR A 157 -8.88 -42.16 -28.07
N GLY A 158 -8.36 -42.21 -29.29
CA GLY A 158 -8.82 -41.44 -30.43
C GLY A 158 -10.33 -41.51 -30.63
N VAL A 159 -11.01 -40.45 -30.21
CA VAL A 159 -12.32 -40.05 -30.72
C VAL A 159 -12.30 -38.53 -30.84
N VAL A 160 -12.57 -38.07 -32.05
CA VAL A 160 -12.64 -36.68 -32.52
C VAL A 160 -13.24 -35.73 -31.47
N PRO A 161 -12.69 -34.53 -31.23
CA PRO A 161 -13.30 -33.57 -30.31
C PRO A 161 -14.67 -33.14 -30.85
N PRO A 162 -15.77 -33.28 -30.07
CA PRO A 162 -17.04 -32.78 -30.53
C PRO A 162 -17.04 -31.25 -30.45
N ARG A 163 -17.20 -30.63 -31.61
CA ARG A 163 -17.68 -29.25 -31.74
C ARG A 163 -18.91 -29.05 -30.84
N ASN A 164 -18.84 -28.07 -29.95
CA ASN A 164 -19.95 -27.42 -29.26
C ASN A 164 -21.15 -28.32 -28.90
N LYS A 165 -21.12 -28.95 -27.72
CA LYS A 165 -22.35 -29.33 -26.99
C LYS A 165 -22.18 -29.10 -25.50
N PHE A 166 -22.90 -28.10 -24.99
CA PHE A 166 -23.30 -28.03 -23.58
C PHE A 166 -24.40 -29.08 -23.35
N SER A 167 -24.10 -30.17 -22.65
CA SER A 167 -25.11 -31.02 -22.03
C SER A 167 -24.49 -31.89 -20.93
N ASP A 168 -24.93 -31.63 -19.69
CA ASP A 168 -24.96 -32.48 -18.49
C ASP A 168 -23.84 -33.49 -18.27
N GLY A 169 -22.85 -33.03 -17.51
CA GLY A 169 -21.69 -33.78 -17.02
C GLY A 169 -20.55 -32.86 -16.59
N SER A 170 -20.83 -31.57 -16.37
CA SER A 170 -19.80 -30.57 -16.08
C SER A 170 -19.10 -30.92 -14.76
N SER A 171 -17.78 -31.08 -14.83
CA SER A 171 -16.92 -30.88 -13.66
C SER A 171 -17.41 -29.63 -12.92
N PRO A 172 -17.60 -29.69 -11.58
CA PRO A 172 -18.24 -28.62 -10.84
C PRO A 172 -17.55 -27.29 -11.14
N LEU A 173 -18.36 -26.26 -11.39
CA LEU A 173 -17.94 -24.89 -11.59
C LEU A 173 -16.96 -24.51 -10.48
N THR A 174 -15.68 -24.47 -10.82
CA THR A 174 -14.62 -24.35 -9.83
C THR A 174 -13.88 -23.05 -10.06
N PRO A 175 -13.69 -22.23 -9.01
CA PRO A 175 -12.98 -20.97 -9.15
C PRO A 175 -11.55 -21.27 -9.57
N THR A 176 -11.10 -20.59 -10.61
CA THR A 176 -9.75 -20.68 -11.13
C THR A 176 -9.14 -19.30 -11.16
N SER A 177 -7.83 -19.25 -10.93
CA SER A 177 -7.08 -18.00 -10.95
C SER A 177 -6.05 -18.06 -12.04
N ALA A 178 -5.75 -16.93 -12.67
CA ALA A 178 -4.71 -16.90 -13.68
C ALA A 178 -3.95 -15.58 -13.69
N CYS A 179 -2.68 -15.65 -14.08
CA CYS A 179 -1.82 -14.49 -14.22
C CYS A 179 -0.80 -14.65 -15.35
N PHE A 180 -0.47 -13.55 -16.00
CA PHE A 180 0.71 -13.48 -16.86
C PHE A 180 2.00 -13.48 -16.05
N ASN A 181 3.08 -14.00 -16.63
CA ASN A 181 4.42 -13.62 -16.20
C ASN A 181 4.69 -12.14 -16.51
N LYS A 182 5.79 -11.62 -15.98
CA LYS A 182 6.24 -10.23 -16.13
C LYS A 182 6.21 -9.68 -17.58
N HIS A 183 6.61 -10.49 -18.56
CA HIS A 183 6.65 -10.08 -19.97
C HIS A 183 5.40 -10.47 -20.78
N GLY A 184 4.55 -11.33 -20.23
CA GLY A 184 3.33 -11.81 -20.89
C GLY A 184 3.53 -12.93 -21.91
N ASP A 185 4.69 -13.59 -21.90
CA ASP A 185 4.97 -14.75 -22.76
C ASP A 185 4.30 -16.03 -22.24
N LEU A 186 4.09 -16.12 -20.93
CA LEU A 186 3.51 -17.29 -20.25
C LEU A 186 2.31 -16.89 -19.40
N ILE A 187 1.35 -17.81 -19.28
CA ILE A 187 0.19 -17.72 -18.41
C ILE A 187 0.24 -18.85 -17.39
N TYR A 188 0.04 -18.50 -16.12
CA TYR A 188 -0.05 -19.44 -15.02
C TYR A 188 -1.51 -19.55 -14.62
N VAL A 189 -2.06 -20.76 -14.62
CA VAL A 189 -3.47 -21.02 -14.27
C VAL A 189 -3.52 -21.96 -13.08
N GLY A 190 -4.11 -21.51 -11.98
CA GLY A 190 -4.39 -22.31 -10.80
C GLY A 190 -5.77 -22.93 -10.88
N ASN A 191 -5.85 -24.24 -10.68
CA ASN A 191 -7.11 -24.97 -10.66
C ASN A 191 -7.61 -25.22 -9.22
N SER A 192 -8.81 -25.79 -9.13
CA SER A 192 -9.46 -26.16 -7.87
C SER A 192 -8.94 -27.44 -7.24
N LYS A 193 -8.19 -28.25 -8.00
CA LYS A 193 -7.56 -29.47 -7.51
C LYS A 193 -6.20 -29.20 -6.84
N GLY A 194 -5.74 -27.94 -6.82
CA GLY A 194 -4.43 -27.58 -6.32
C GLY A 194 -3.30 -27.93 -7.29
N GLU A 195 -3.53 -27.72 -8.58
CA GLU A 195 -2.48 -27.77 -9.58
C GLU A 195 -2.39 -26.41 -10.28
N MET A 196 -1.18 -26.00 -10.60
CA MET A 196 -0.90 -24.78 -11.34
C MET A 196 -0.28 -25.14 -12.69
N LEU A 197 -0.97 -24.78 -13.77
CA LEU A 197 -0.54 -25.03 -15.14
C LEU A 197 0.28 -23.87 -15.66
N ILE A 198 1.35 -24.17 -16.39
CA ILE A 198 2.18 -23.21 -17.11
C ILE A 198 1.84 -23.32 -18.60
N ILE A 199 1.34 -22.24 -19.19
CA ILE A 199 0.74 -22.21 -20.53
C ILE A 199 1.43 -21.16 -21.40
N ASP A 200 1.69 -21.47 -22.66
CA ASP A 200 2.12 -20.49 -23.66
C ASP A 200 1.01 -19.48 -23.99
N TYR A 201 1.34 -18.18 -23.98
CA TYR A 201 0.39 -17.16 -24.41
C TYR A 201 0.01 -17.30 -25.90
N LYS A 202 0.95 -17.66 -26.78
CA LYS A 202 0.74 -17.64 -28.23
C LYS A 202 -0.07 -18.83 -28.73
N ASN A 203 0.34 -20.04 -28.33
CA ASN A 203 -0.25 -21.28 -28.82
C ASN A 203 -1.23 -21.92 -27.84
N ILE A 204 -1.36 -21.38 -26.62
CA ILE A 204 -2.21 -21.95 -25.54
C ILE A 204 -1.83 -23.41 -25.25
N GLN A 205 -0.53 -23.73 -25.36
CA GLN A 205 -0.01 -25.06 -25.06
C GLN A 205 0.42 -25.15 -23.60
N VAL A 206 0.07 -26.26 -22.93
CA VAL A 206 0.51 -26.56 -21.56
C VAL A 206 1.93 -27.13 -21.60
N TYR A 207 2.87 -26.46 -20.92
CA TYR A 207 4.27 -26.87 -20.81
C TYR A 207 4.60 -27.57 -19.49
N GLY A 208 3.88 -27.27 -18.42
CA GLY A 208 4.16 -27.84 -17.11
C GLY A 208 2.98 -27.78 -16.17
N ILE A 209 2.98 -28.67 -15.18
CA ILE A 209 1.99 -28.74 -14.09
C ILE A 209 2.76 -28.73 -12.78
N VAL A 210 2.41 -27.81 -11.89
CA VAL A 210 2.99 -27.70 -10.55
C VAL A 210 1.92 -28.09 -9.54
N PRO A 211 1.98 -29.30 -8.95
CA PRO A 211 1.06 -29.67 -7.89
C PRO A 211 1.41 -28.90 -6.62
N ILE A 212 0.42 -28.32 -5.96
CA ILE A 212 0.62 -27.69 -4.65
C ILE A 212 0.35 -28.71 -3.54
N SER A 213 1.07 -28.56 -2.44
CA SER A 213 0.87 -29.37 -1.23
C SER A 213 -0.59 -29.27 -0.75
N GLY A 214 -1.23 -30.41 -0.50
CA GLY A 214 -2.58 -30.48 0.07
C GLY A 214 -3.74 -30.34 -0.91
N ALA A 215 -3.49 -30.25 -2.23
CA ALA A 215 -4.53 -30.26 -3.27
C ALA A 215 -5.63 -29.19 -3.06
N ALA A 216 -5.25 -28.04 -2.50
CA ALA A 216 -6.18 -26.97 -2.16
C ALA A 216 -6.51 -26.08 -3.37
N VAL A 217 -7.73 -25.53 -3.39
CA VAL A 217 -8.15 -24.57 -4.43
C VAL A 217 -7.25 -23.33 -4.40
N ILE A 218 -6.66 -22.98 -5.55
CA ILE A 218 -5.87 -21.75 -5.72
C ILE A 218 -6.80 -20.57 -6.01
N LYS A 219 -6.86 -19.60 -5.09
CA LYS A 219 -7.72 -18.40 -5.22
C LYS A 219 -7.05 -17.31 -6.04
N ASN A 220 -5.77 -17.05 -5.76
CA ASN A 220 -5.03 -15.96 -6.37
C ASN A 220 -3.59 -16.38 -6.64
N ILE A 221 -3.05 -15.89 -7.77
CA ILE A 221 -1.64 -16.04 -8.15
C ILE A 221 -1.07 -14.65 -8.45
N PHE A 222 0.10 -14.34 -7.91
CA PHE A 222 0.79 -13.08 -8.10
C PHE A 222 2.29 -13.31 -8.32
N PHE A 223 2.88 -12.62 -9.28
CA PHE A 223 4.33 -12.55 -9.40
C PHE A 223 4.86 -11.39 -8.56
N SER A 224 6.04 -11.60 -7.97
CA SER A 224 6.92 -10.51 -7.53
C SER A 224 7.25 -9.61 -8.71
N ARG A 225 7.56 -8.34 -8.43
CA ARG A 225 7.88 -7.35 -9.46
C ARG A 225 9.09 -7.75 -10.31
N SER A 226 10.09 -8.39 -9.69
CA SER A 226 11.25 -8.94 -10.40
C SER A 226 10.89 -10.12 -11.31
N GLY A 227 9.79 -10.83 -11.03
CA GLY A 227 9.37 -12.05 -11.72
C GLY A 227 10.08 -13.32 -11.24
N GLN A 228 10.97 -13.19 -10.24
CA GLN A 228 11.75 -14.30 -9.68
C GLN A 228 10.97 -15.14 -8.68
N TYR A 229 9.94 -14.58 -8.08
CA TYR A 229 9.07 -15.27 -7.13
C TYR A 229 7.61 -15.21 -7.56
N LEU A 230 6.88 -16.26 -7.23
CA LEU A 230 5.44 -16.39 -7.45
C LEU A 230 4.75 -16.75 -6.13
N LEU A 231 3.68 -16.04 -5.81
CA LEU A 231 2.85 -16.24 -4.63
C LEU A 231 1.51 -16.84 -5.03
N THR A 232 1.07 -17.84 -4.27
CA THR A 232 -0.28 -18.41 -4.37
C THR A 232 -1.01 -18.28 -3.05
N ASN A 233 -2.24 -17.78 -3.08
CA ASN A 233 -3.17 -17.82 -1.95
C ASN A 233 -4.16 -18.98 -2.16
N SER A 234 -4.16 -19.94 -1.24
CA SER A 234 -4.94 -21.16 -1.34
C SER A 234 -6.09 -21.20 -0.31
N ASN A 235 -7.10 -22.03 -0.55
CA ASN A 235 -8.26 -22.13 0.35
C ASN A 235 -7.96 -22.85 1.67
N ASP A 236 -6.83 -23.54 1.78
CA ASP A 236 -6.34 -24.22 2.98
C ASP A 236 -5.70 -23.26 4.00
N ARG A 237 -5.87 -21.94 3.84
CA ARG A 237 -5.36 -20.89 4.74
C ARG A 237 -3.84 -20.70 4.69
N MET A 238 -3.19 -21.25 3.66
CA MET A 238 -1.76 -21.11 3.44
C MET A 238 -1.51 -20.13 2.30
N ILE A 239 -0.53 -19.24 2.50
CA ILE A 239 0.12 -18.51 1.42
C ILE A 239 1.39 -19.29 1.08
N ARG A 240 1.65 -19.54 -0.20
CA ARG A 240 2.85 -20.25 -0.64
C ARG A 240 3.64 -19.38 -1.59
N VAL A 241 4.96 -19.39 -1.43
CA VAL A 241 5.88 -18.66 -2.30
C VAL A 241 6.78 -19.67 -3.01
N TYR A 242 6.85 -19.56 -4.33
CA TYR A 242 7.66 -20.37 -5.23
C TYR A 242 8.77 -19.51 -5.83
N GLU A 243 9.93 -20.12 -6.03
CA GLU A 243 11.03 -19.55 -6.80
C GLU A 243 10.86 -19.94 -8.27
N ASN A 244 10.97 -18.94 -9.14
CA ASN A 244 10.85 -19.09 -10.58
C ASN A 244 12.24 -19.19 -11.20
N HIS A 245 12.60 -20.39 -11.64
CA HIS A 245 13.85 -20.66 -12.33
C HIS A 245 13.77 -20.44 -13.84
N LEU A 246 12.60 -20.05 -14.36
CA LEU A 246 12.48 -19.70 -15.77
C LEU A 246 13.08 -18.31 -16.03
N PRO A 247 13.72 -18.11 -17.20
CA PRO A 247 14.19 -16.80 -17.59
C PRO A 247 13.02 -15.81 -17.71
N GLN A 248 13.28 -14.54 -17.43
CA GLN A 248 12.25 -13.51 -17.49
C GLN A 248 11.67 -13.35 -18.92
N LYS A 249 12.52 -13.50 -19.95
CA LYS A 249 12.15 -13.45 -21.38
C LYS A 249 12.34 -14.81 -22.03
N ASP A 250 11.58 -15.06 -23.09
CA ASP A 250 11.67 -16.31 -23.89
C ASP A 250 11.39 -17.58 -23.06
N GLY A 251 10.52 -17.47 -22.05
CA GLY A 251 10.11 -18.58 -21.19
C GLY A 251 9.69 -19.87 -21.93
N PRO A 252 8.93 -19.80 -23.05
CA PRO A 252 8.58 -21.00 -23.83
C PRO A 252 9.79 -21.79 -24.34
N LYS A 253 10.87 -21.12 -24.80
CA LYS A 253 12.07 -21.81 -25.30
C LYS A 253 12.80 -22.54 -24.19
N ALA A 254 12.93 -21.91 -23.03
CA ALA A 254 13.53 -22.54 -21.85
C ALA A 254 12.70 -23.74 -21.38
N LEU A 255 11.36 -23.66 -21.46
CA LEU A 255 10.47 -24.78 -21.16
C LEU A 255 10.64 -25.94 -22.14
N GLU A 256 10.80 -25.67 -23.44
CA GLU A 256 11.12 -26.71 -24.42
C GLU A 256 12.45 -27.40 -24.14
N GLU A 257 13.49 -26.65 -23.77
CA GLU A 257 14.79 -27.20 -23.38
C GLU A 257 14.70 -28.07 -22.12
N ILE A 258 13.96 -27.62 -21.11
CA ILE A 258 13.70 -28.40 -19.90
C ILE A 258 12.88 -29.65 -20.24
N SER A 259 11.89 -29.54 -21.11
CA SER A 259 11.04 -30.66 -21.53
C SER A 259 11.86 -31.78 -22.18
N LYS A 260 12.89 -31.44 -22.99
CA LYS A 260 13.82 -32.41 -23.58
C LYS A 260 14.61 -33.22 -22.53
N SER A 261 14.87 -32.64 -21.37
CA SER A 261 15.56 -33.36 -20.28
C SER A 261 14.71 -34.46 -19.62
N PHE A 262 13.41 -34.51 -19.91
CA PHE A 262 12.45 -35.49 -19.38
C PHE A 262 11.77 -36.29 -20.49
N ASP A 263 12.43 -36.47 -21.64
CA ASP A 263 11.85 -37.22 -22.77
C ASP A 263 11.55 -38.70 -22.46
N GLU A 264 12.14 -39.24 -21.39
CA GLU A 264 11.83 -40.60 -20.89
C GLU A 264 10.44 -40.70 -20.24
N LEU A 265 9.89 -39.58 -19.73
CA LEU A 265 8.56 -39.52 -19.14
C LEU A 265 7.52 -39.14 -20.21
N GLN A 266 6.30 -39.65 -20.07
CA GLN A 266 5.20 -39.38 -21.01
C GLN A 266 3.99 -38.75 -20.30
N GLY A 267 3.17 -38.03 -21.07
CA GLY A 267 1.91 -37.46 -20.62
C GLY A 267 2.04 -36.49 -19.43
N VAL A 268 1.13 -36.63 -18.46
CA VAL A 268 1.03 -35.77 -17.28
C VAL A 268 2.25 -35.85 -16.37
N GLU A 269 2.93 -37.00 -16.30
CA GLU A 269 4.14 -37.16 -15.47
C GLU A 269 5.29 -36.28 -15.97
N LYS A 270 5.47 -36.20 -17.30
CA LYS A 270 6.43 -35.29 -17.92
C LYS A 270 6.13 -33.83 -17.56
N LEU A 271 4.86 -33.42 -17.69
CA LEU A 271 4.43 -32.06 -17.36
C LEU A 271 4.66 -31.73 -15.88
N LYS A 272 4.43 -32.70 -14.99
CA LYS A 272 4.71 -32.54 -13.55
C LYS A 272 6.20 -32.38 -13.26
N ALA A 273 7.04 -33.21 -13.88
CA ALA A 273 8.50 -33.11 -13.75
C ALA A 273 9.05 -31.76 -14.25
N VAL A 274 8.56 -31.30 -15.42
CA VAL A 274 8.90 -29.97 -15.97
C VAL A 274 8.46 -28.87 -15.01
N GLY A 275 7.20 -28.90 -14.55
CA GLY A 275 6.65 -27.91 -13.63
C GLY A 275 7.46 -27.79 -12.34
N SER A 276 7.77 -28.91 -11.69
CA SER A 276 8.56 -28.93 -10.44
C SER A 276 9.99 -28.40 -10.59
N LYS A 277 10.58 -28.47 -11.79
CA LYS A 277 11.89 -27.87 -12.08
C LYS A 277 11.79 -26.36 -12.33
N CYS A 278 10.66 -25.90 -12.87
CA CYS A 278 10.44 -24.48 -13.20
C CYS A 278 10.08 -23.65 -11.97
N LEU A 279 9.21 -24.20 -11.12
CA LEU A 279 8.74 -23.55 -9.91
C LEU A 279 9.01 -24.45 -8.71
N VAL A 280 9.91 -24.01 -7.85
CA VAL A 280 10.30 -24.72 -6.63
C VAL A 280 9.66 -24.03 -5.44
N LEU A 281 8.97 -24.79 -4.58
CA LEU A 281 8.37 -24.24 -3.37
C LEU A 281 9.48 -23.71 -2.44
N SER A 282 9.48 -22.40 -2.19
CA SER A 282 10.43 -21.72 -1.31
C SER A 282 9.97 -21.82 0.14
N ARG A 283 8.75 -21.32 0.44
CA ARG A 283 8.19 -21.21 1.79
C ARG A 283 6.66 -21.27 1.79
N GLU A 284 6.11 -21.65 2.95
CA GLU A 284 4.68 -21.57 3.25
C GLU A 284 4.43 -20.69 4.48
N PHE A 285 3.44 -19.82 4.42
CA PHE A 285 3.08 -18.86 5.45
C PHE A 285 1.65 -19.11 5.91
N HIS A 286 1.46 -19.14 7.22
CA HIS A 286 0.15 -19.34 7.84
C HIS A 286 0.13 -18.81 9.27
N ASP A 287 -1.07 -18.55 9.78
CA ASP A 287 -1.28 -18.33 11.20
C ASP A 287 -1.57 -19.68 11.89
N SER A 288 -0.57 -20.21 12.58
CA SER A 288 -0.67 -21.49 13.29
C SER A 288 -1.61 -21.44 14.51
N ILE A 289 -1.87 -20.24 15.04
CA ILE A 289 -2.66 -20.01 16.25
C ILE A 289 -4.13 -19.86 15.89
N ASN A 290 -4.48 -18.82 15.14
CA ASN A 290 -5.89 -18.52 14.86
C ASN A 290 -6.40 -19.18 13.57
N LYS A 291 -5.50 -19.74 12.74
CA LYS A 291 -5.83 -20.43 11.47
C LYS A 291 -6.77 -19.58 10.60
N ILE A 292 -6.36 -18.35 10.35
CA ILE A 292 -7.13 -17.34 9.60
C ILE A 292 -7.06 -17.62 8.09
N HIS A 293 -8.13 -17.33 7.36
CA HIS A 293 -8.10 -17.32 5.89
C HIS A 293 -7.60 -15.98 5.38
N TRP A 294 -6.79 -15.99 4.32
CA TRP A 294 -6.27 -14.77 3.70
C TRP A 294 -7.22 -14.24 2.65
N LYS A 295 -7.64 -12.97 2.80
CA LYS A 295 -8.52 -12.30 1.84
C LYS A 295 -7.76 -11.82 0.60
N ALA A 296 -6.60 -11.21 0.82
CA ALA A 296 -5.67 -10.74 -0.19
C ALA A 296 -4.24 -11.03 0.29
N ALA A 297 -3.32 -11.18 -0.64
CA ALA A 297 -1.90 -11.36 -0.35
C ALA A 297 -1.07 -10.77 -1.48
N CYS A 298 0.05 -10.14 -1.15
CA CYS A 298 0.96 -9.51 -2.11
C CYS A 298 2.40 -9.53 -1.60
N PHE A 299 3.33 -9.21 -2.49
CA PHE A 299 4.72 -8.94 -2.13
C PHE A 299 4.92 -7.45 -1.89
N SER A 300 5.99 -7.10 -1.18
CA SER A 300 6.56 -5.75 -1.25
C SER A 300 7.11 -5.43 -2.64
N GLY A 301 7.43 -4.15 -2.85
CA GLY A 301 7.96 -3.65 -4.13
C GLY A 301 9.25 -4.32 -4.59
N ASP A 302 10.15 -4.61 -3.64
CA ASP A 302 11.41 -5.35 -3.81
C ASP A 302 11.23 -6.88 -3.83
N GLY A 303 10.17 -7.38 -3.20
CA GLY A 303 9.85 -8.81 -3.11
C GLY A 303 10.39 -9.51 -1.86
N GLU A 304 11.00 -8.77 -0.93
CA GLU A 304 11.52 -9.26 0.34
C GLU A 304 10.40 -9.59 1.34
N TRP A 305 9.40 -8.73 1.44
CA TRP A 305 8.27 -8.92 2.35
C TRP A 305 7.12 -9.63 1.68
N VAL A 306 6.51 -10.57 2.41
CA VAL A 306 5.24 -11.19 2.05
C VAL A 306 4.17 -10.63 2.96
N VAL A 307 3.07 -10.17 2.39
CA VAL A 307 1.97 -9.56 3.15
C VAL A 307 0.68 -10.33 2.97
N GLY A 308 -0.01 -10.60 4.07
CA GLY A 308 -1.28 -11.33 4.13
C GLY A 308 -2.34 -10.51 4.82
N ALA A 309 -3.42 -10.24 4.11
CA ALA A 309 -4.57 -9.52 4.63
C ALA A 309 -5.56 -10.51 5.27
N SER A 310 -5.88 -10.30 6.55
CA SER A 310 -6.79 -11.17 7.28
C SER A 310 -8.19 -11.16 6.65
N GLY A 311 -8.77 -12.35 6.47
CA GLY A 311 -10.16 -12.54 6.06
C GLY A 311 -11.14 -12.70 7.22
N SER A 312 -10.71 -12.44 8.47
CA SER A 312 -11.59 -12.45 9.63
C SER A 312 -12.64 -11.34 9.55
N LYS A 313 -13.90 -11.68 9.83
CA LYS A 313 -14.97 -10.69 9.88
C LYS A 313 -14.80 -9.81 11.12
N GLY A 314 -14.65 -8.50 10.94
CA GLY A 314 -14.61 -7.52 12.03
C GLY A 314 -13.23 -7.22 12.62
N GLU A 315 -12.15 -7.74 12.04
CA GLU A 315 -10.79 -7.31 12.37
C GLU A 315 -10.07 -6.84 11.10
N HIS A 316 -9.39 -5.70 11.20
CA HIS A 316 -8.56 -5.16 10.13
C HIS A 316 -7.10 -5.45 10.45
N LYS A 317 -6.68 -6.69 10.19
CA LYS A 317 -5.30 -7.15 10.48
C LYS A 317 -4.54 -7.47 9.20
N ILE A 318 -3.32 -6.98 9.12
CA ILE A 318 -2.39 -7.23 8.02
C ILE A 318 -1.13 -7.85 8.60
N TYR A 319 -0.72 -9.02 8.11
CA TYR A 319 0.45 -9.73 8.59
C TYR A 319 1.60 -9.53 7.61
N ILE A 320 2.80 -9.23 8.11
CA ILE A 320 4.01 -9.03 7.32
C ILE A 320 5.03 -10.07 7.77
N TRP A 321 5.45 -10.91 6.82
CA TRP A 321 6.50 -11.89 7.01
C TRP A 321 7.72 -11.55 6.18
N ASP A 322 8.88 -11.92 6.71
CA ASP A 322 10.13 -11.99 5.98
C ASP A 322 10.14 -13.21 5.03
N ARG A 323 10.97 -13.18 3.98
CA ARG A 323 11.25 -14.31 3.08
C ARG A 323 11.60 -15.59 3.81
N ALA A 324 12.26 -15.51 4.96
CA ALA A 324 12.64 -16.69 5.74
C ALA A 324 11.44 -17.41 6.40
N GLY A 325 10.26 -16.77 6.46
CA GLY A 325 9.06 -17.31 7.11
C GLY A 325 8.77 -16.73 8.50
N HIS A 326 9.61 -15.81 8.99
CA HIS A 326 9.41 -15.17 10.28
C HIS A 326 8.31 -14.11 10.19
N LEU A 327 7.34 -14.15 11.11
CA LEU A 327 6.36 -13.08 11.26
C LEU A 327 7.07 -11.88 11.92
N VAL A 328 7.23 -10.79 11.17
CA VAL A 328 7.92 -9.58 11.65
C VAL A 328 6.96 -8.68 12.41
N LYS A 329 5.81 -8.39 11.81
CA LYS A 329 4.81 -7.50 12.40
C LYS A 329 3.42 -7.88 11.92
N PHE A 330 2.42 -7.59 12.73
CA PHE A 330 1.04 -7.48 12.26
C PHE A 330 0.56 -6.05 12.53
N LEU A 331 -0.10 -5.48 11.54
CA LEU A 331 -0.71 -4.16 11.60
C LEU A 331 -2.16 -4.33 12.05
N GLU A 332 -2.54 -3.65 13.13
CA GLU A 332 -3.89 -3.68 13.68
C GLU A 332 -4.59 -2.35 13.42
N GLY A 333 -5.70 -2.44 12.70
CA GLY A 333 -6.50 -1.29 12.31
C GLY A 333 -7.86 -1.22 13.01
N PRO A 334 -8.78 -0.42 12.45
CA PRO A 334 -10.16 -0.34 12.93
C PRO A 334 -10.86 -1.70 12.95
N LYS A 335 -11.95 -1.82 13.70
CA LYS A 335 -12.75 -3.06 13.80
C LYS A 335 -13.63 -3.28 12.57
N GLU A 336 -13.02 -3.30 11.40
CA GLU A 336 -13.65 -3.48 10.10
C GLU A 336 -12.99 -4.64 9.36
N ALA A 337 -13.74 -5.36 8.51
CA ALA A 337 -13.11 -6.40 7.69
C ALA A 337 -12.39 -5.78 6.50
N LEU A 338 -11.21 -6.30 6.16
CA LEU A 338 -10.47 -5.90 4.96
C LEU A 338 -11.05 -6.59 3.72
N THR A 339 -11.17 -5.86 2.62
CA THR A 339 -11.68 -6.35 1.33
C THR A 339 -10.58 -6.57 0.30
N ASP A 340 -9.64 -5.63 0.17
CA ASP A 340 -8.52 -5.67 -0.77
C ASP A 340 -7.25 -4.99 -0.19
N LEU A 341 -6.09 -5.29 -0.77
CA LEU A 341 -4.77 -4.87 -0.29
C LEU A 341 -3.80 -4.63 -1.46
N ALA A 342 -3.04 -3.53 -1.42
CA ALA A 342 -1.95 -3.26 -2.35
C ALA A 342 -0.73 -2.68 -1.63
N TRP A 343 0.47 -3.17 -1.95
CA TRP A 343 1.72 -2.59 -1.48
C TRP A 343 2.23 -1.55 -2.49
N HIS A 344 2.78 -0.44 -2.01
CA HIS A 344 3.33 0.62 -2.85
C HIS A 344 4.62 0.15 -3.57
N PRO A 345 4.74 0.25 -4.89
CA PRO A 345 5.82 -0.40 -5.65
C PRO A 345 7.26 -0.01 -5.26
N VAL A 346 7.47 1.16 -4.65
CA VAL A 346 8.81 1.68 -4.31
C VAL A 346 8.95 2.20 -2.88
N HIS A 347 7.87 2.24 -2.10
CA HIS A 347 7.90 2.78 -0.74
C HIS A 347 7.35 1.73 0.21
N PRO A 348 7.78 1.72 1.48
CA PRO A 348 7.27 0.80 2.51
C PRO A 348 5.89 1.26 2.99
N VAL A 349 4.94 1.35 2.06
CA VAL A 349 3.58 1.84 2.28
C VAL A 349 2.60 0.79 1.79
N VAL A 350 1.60 0.49 2.60
CA VAL A 350 0.54 -0.45 2.28
C VAL A 350 -0.77 0.29 2.23
N VAL A 351 -1.58 -0.02 1.23
CA VAL A 351 -2.94 0.50 1.13
C VAL A 351 -3.91 -0.66 1.29
N SER A 352 -4.89 -0.48 2.16
CA SER A 352 -5.92 -1.49 2.44
C SER A 352 -7.30 -0.90 2.30
N VAL A 353 -8.23 -1.66 1.74
CA VAL A 353 -9.64 -1.26 1.64
C VAL A 353 -10.43 -1.99 2.70
N SER A 354 -11.30 -1.28 3.43
CA SER A 354 -12.21 -1.89 4.38
C SER A 354 -13.58 -2.17 3.76
N ILE A 355 -14.40 -2.94 4.48
CA ILE A 355 -15.76 -3.26 4.07
C ILE A 355 -16.70 -2.04 4.06
N SER A 356 -16.42 -1.02 4.88
CA SER A 356 -17.10 0.28 4.85
C SER A 356 -16.73 1.09 3.60
N GLY A 357 -15.62 0.72 2.94
CA GLY A 357 -15.16 1.27 1.68
C GLY A 357 -14.16 2.41 1.82
N LEU A 358 -13.67 2.66 3.05
CA LEU A 358 -12.53 3.54 3.28
C LEU A 358 -11.24 2.85 2.82
N VAL A 359 -10.31 3.67 2.34
CA VAL A 359 -8.99 3.22 1.89
C VAL A 359 -7.96 3.75 2.87
N TYR A 360 -7.44 2.87 3.74
CA TYR A 360 -6.43 3.23 4.72
C TYR A 360 -5.04 3.14 4.12
N ILE A 361 -4.22 4.16 4.39
CA ILE A 361 -2.81 4.23 4.02
C ILE A 361 -1.98 3.94 5.26
N TRP A 362 -1.25 2.84 5.19
CA TRP A 362 -0.32 2.38 6.21
C TRP A 362 1.06 2.79 5.80
N ALA A 363 1.71 3.62 6.58
CA ALA A 363 3.07 4.02 6.34
C ALA A 363 3.89 3.80 7.61
N LYS A 364 5.16 4.13 7.49
CA LYS A 364 6.04 4.18 8.63
C LYS A 364 5.68 5.35 9.53
N ASP A 365 5.83 5.16 10.85
CA ASP A 365 5.78 6.26 11.79
C ASP A 365 7.06 7.10 11.63
N TYR A 366 6.94 8.28 11.02
CA TYR A 366 8.08 9.16 10.82
C TYR A 366 8.27 10.03 12.05
N THR A 367 9.36 9.80 12.78
CA THR A 367 9.84 10.72 13.79
C THR A 367 10.73 11.77 13.15
N GLU A 368 10.33 13.04 13.21
CA GLU A 368 11.12 14.17 12.73
C GLU A 368 12.47 14.22 13.47
N ASN A 369 13.57 14.17 12.71
CA ASN A 369 14.91 14.30 13.25
C ASN A 369 15.32 15.79 13.26
N TRP A 370 15.57 16.35 14.44
CA TRP A 370 15.95 17.75 14.60
C TRP A 370 17.36 18.05 14.11
N SER A 371 18.22 17.04 13.95
CA SER A 371 19.53 17.20 13.30
C SER A 371 19.44 17.64 11.84
N ALA A 372 18.29 17.46 11.18
CA ALA A 372 18.08 17.97 9.83
C ALA A 372 18.00 19.50 9.76
N PHE A 373 17.67 20.20 10.87
CA PHE A 373 17.57 21.66 10.88
C PHE A 373 18.94 22.35 11.01
N ALA A 374 19.95 21.65 11.53
CA ALA A 374 21.30 22.17 11.69
C ALA A 374 22.32 21.05 11.49
N PRO A 375 23.19 21.11 10.45
CA PRO A 375 24.08 20.00 10.10
C PRO A 375 25.12 19.65 11.17
N ASP A 376 25.46 20.62 12.04
CA ASP A 376 26.39 20.41 13.16
C ASP A 376 25.70 19.84 14.42
N PHE A 377 24.39 19.69 14.39
CA PHE A 377 23.60 19.15 15.51
C PHE A 377 23.49 17.64 15.38
N LYS A 378 23.77 16.90 16.45
CA LYS A 378 23.59 15.44 16.54
C LYS A 378 22.65 15.15 17.70
N GLU A 379 21.57 14.43 17.42
CA GLU A 379 20.70 13.91 18.47
C GLU A 379 21.38 12.74 19.19
N LEU A 380 21.26 12.72 20.50
CA LEU A 380 21.79 11.66 21.34
C LEU A 380 20.61 10.97 22.06
N GLU A 381 20.48 9.66 21.88
CA GLU A 381 19.48 8.87 22.62
C GLU A 381 19.87 8.68 24.09
N GLU A 382 21.18 8.60 24.34
CA GLU A 382 21.77 8.48 25.68
C GLU A 382 22.84 9.55 25.89
N ASN A 383 23.13 9.88 27.14
CA ASN A 383 24.15 10.88 27.45
C ASN A 383 25.54 10.37 27.02
N GLU A 384 26.19 11.09 26.09
CA GLU A 384 27.61 10.89 25.77
C GLU A 384 28.46 11.73 26.74
N GLU A 385 29.49 11.12 27.34
CA GLU A 385 30.48 11.85 28.13
C GLU A 385 31.41 12.60 27.19
N TYR A 386 31.50 13.93 27.38
CA TYR A 386 32.36 14.77 26.56
C TYR A 386 33.83 14.48 26.87
N VAL A 387 34.59 14.07 25.85
CA VAL A 387 36.03 13.94 25.93
C VAL A 387 36.66 15.25 25.47
N GLU A 388 37.11 16.04 26.45
CA GLU A 388 37.82 17.30 26.21
C GLU A 388 39.02 17.06 25.28
N ARG A 389 39.12 17.86 24.22
CA ARG A 389 40.25 17.79 23.29
C ARG A 389 41.40 18.64 23.83
N GLU A 390 42.63 18.19 23.61
CA GLU A 390 43.84 18.89 24.10
C GLU A 390 43.95 20.34 23.58
N ASP A 391 43.36 20.64 22.40
CA ASP A 391 43.39 21.94 21.72
C ASP A 391 42.19 22.85 22.04
N GLU A 392 41.27 22.43 22.92
CA GLU A 392 40.04 23.18 23.22
C GLU A 392 40.31 24.52 23.93
N PHE A 393 41.36 24.56 24.76
CA PHE A 393 41.72 25.75 25.54
C PHE A 393 42.86 26.56 24.91
N ASP A 394 43.33 26.17 23.72
CA ASP A 394 44.41 26.85 23.02
C ASP A 394 43.88 27.99 22.15
N LEU A 395 44.31 29.23 22.45
CA LEU A 395 44.08 30.39 21.59
C LEU A 395 45.03 30.32 20.39
N MET A 396 44.62 29.60 19.34
CA MET A 396 45.33 29.54 18.06
C MET A 396 44.79 30.63 17.12
N PRO A 397 45.48 31.78 16.92
CA PRO A 397 44.98 32.93 16.17
C PRO A 397 44.79 32.70 14.65
N GLY A 398 44.91 31.45 14.17
CA GLY A 398 44.72 31.06 12.77
C GLY A 398 43.73 29.91 12.53
N THR A 399 43.13 29.33 13.58
CA THR A 399 42.25 28.15 13.47
C THR A 399 40.75 28.48 13.39
N GLU A 400 40.36 29.76 13.53
CA GLU A 400 39.01 30.23 13.16
C GLU A 400 38.74 30.12 11.65
N LYS A 401 39.78 29.92 10.83
CA LYS A 401 39.59 29.36 9.50
C LYS A 401 39.32 27.88 9.72
N VAL A 402 38.03 27.52 9.68
CA VAL A 402 37.53 26.17 9.44
C VAL A 402 38.58 25.46 8.58
N LYS A 403 39.13 24.33 9.07
CA LYS A 403 39.90 23.43 8.21
C LYS A 403 38.96 23.10 7.06
N HIS A 404 39.05 23.87 5.97
CA HIS A 404 38.59 23.42 4.69
C HIS A 404 39.43 22.17 4.51
N SER A 405 38.83 21.01 4.82
CA SER A 405 39.28 19.76 4.22
C SER A 405 39.55 20.07 2.76
N ASP A 406 40.55 19.42 2.18
CA ASP A 406 40.77 19.40 0.74
C ASP A 406 39.54 18.74 0.08
N VAL A 407 38.39 19.43 0.12
CA VAL A 407 37.22 19.14 -0.66
C VAL A 407 37.70 19.43 -2.06
N ASN A 408 37.70 18.39 -2.88
CA ASN A 408 38.16 18.40 -4.24
C ASN A 408 37.28 19.39 -5.04
N LYS A 409 37.58 20.70 -4.98
CA LYS A 409 36.79 21.77 -5.61
C LYS A 409 36.84 21.71 -7.14
N GLU A 410 37.69 20.83 -7.67
CA GLU A 410 37.88 20.57 -9.10
C GLU A 410 37.29 19.22 -9.52
N GLU A 411 36.43 18.59 -8.71
CA GLU A 411 35.69 17.40 -9.16
C GLU A 411 34.67 17.76 -10.25
N ASP A 412 34.74 17.02 -11.36
CA ASP A 412 33.78 17.12 -12.45
C ASP A 412 32.41 16.59 -11.99
N VAL A 413 31.48 17.51 -11.69
CA VAL A 413 30.11 17.18 -11.30
C VAL A 413 29.24 16.99 -12.55
N ASP A 414 28.71 15.78 -12.73
CA ASP A 414 27.72 15.49 -13.75
C ASP A 414 26.31 15.89 -13.28
N ILE A 415 25.72 16.89 -13.95
CA ILE A 415 24.35 17.36 -13.68
C ILE A 415 23.32 16.87 -14.72
N LEU A 416 23.76 16.15 -15.75
CA LEU A 416 22.93 15.73 -16.88
C LEU A 416 22.55 14.26 -16.81
N THR A 417 23.43 13.42 -16.28
CA THR A 417 23.14 11.99 -16.17
C THR A 417 22.07 11.72 -15.13
N VAL A 418 21.00 11.08 -15.57
CA VAL A 418 19.94 10.60 -14.68
C VAL A 418 20.33 9.22 -14.17
N GLU A 419 20.47 9.08 -12.86
CA GLU A 419 20.71 7.79 -12.22
C GLU A 419 19.59 6.81 -12.55
N LYS A 420 19.98 5.56 -12.84
CA LYS A 420 19.01 4.50 -13.06
C LYS A 420 18.51 4.01 -11.71
N ASP A 421 17.22 4.19 -11.48
CA ASP A 421 16.55 3.68 -10.30
C ASP A 421 16.49 2.14 -10.35
N SER A 422 17.22 1.49 -9.45
CA SER A 422 17.32 0.03 -9.36
C SER A 422 15.97 -0.64 -9.08
N ALA A 423 15.03 0.07 -8.44
CA ALA A 423 13.68 -0.44 -8.18
C ALA A 423 12.87 -0.65 -9.48
N PHE A 424 13.32 -0.09 -10.59
CA PHE A 424 12.70 -0.21 -11.91
C PHE A 424 13.59 -0.95 -12.92
N SER A 425 14.40 -1.93 -12.46
CA SER A 425 15.37 -2.75 -13.23
C SER A 425 14.81 -3.55 -14.42
N ASP A 426 13.63 -3.23 -14.93
CA ASP A 426 13.29 -3.59 -16.29
C ASP A 426 14.15 -2.73 -17.22
N SER A 427 14.71 -3.34 -18.26
CA SER A 427 15.44 -2.65 -19.34
C SER A 427 14.61 -1.60 -20.11
N ASP A 428 13.44 -1.24 -19.59
CA ASP A 428 12.32 -0.56 -20.23
C ASP A 428 11.88 0.63 -19.35
N MET A 429 12.87 1.43 -18.96
CA MET A 429 12.68 2.80 -18.47
C MET A 429 12.33 3.68 -19.67
N SER A 430 11.20 3.40 -20.31
CA SER A 430 10.74 4.24 -21.42
C SER A 430 10.34 5.61 -20.87
N ARG A 431 10.75 6.68 -21.56
CA ARG A 431 10.43 8.07 -21.22
C ARG A 431 8.93 8.41 -21.32
N GLU A 432 8.09 7.40 -21.54
CA GLU A 432 6.68 7.54 -21.92
C GLU A 432 5.73 7.01 -20.84
N GLU A 433 6.22 6.67 -19.65
CA GLU A 433 5.38 6.23 -18.53
C GLU A 433 4.57 7.40 -17.93
N LEU A 434 3.27 7.19 -17.71
CA LEU A 434 2.40 8.18 -17.07
C LEU A 434 2.71 8.26 -15.58
N CYS A 435 3.46 9.28 -15.19
CA CYS A 435 3.84 9.54 -13.81
C CYS A 435 2.81 10.39 -13.07
N PHE A 436 2.21 11.36 -13.74
CA PHE A 436 1.21 12.27 -13.18
C PHE A 436 0.15 12.57 -14.22
N LEU A 437 -1.04 12.89 -13.76
CA LEU A 437 -2.10 13.41 -14.62
C LEU A 437 -1.95 14.94 -14.70
N PRO A 438 -2.01 15.53 -15.91
CA PRO A 438 -1.98 16.97 -16.03
C PRO A 438 -3.22 17.54 -15.34
N ALA A 439 -3.02 18.48 -14.41
CA ALA A 439 -4.11 19.22 -13.82
C ALA A 439 -4.79 20.01 -14.95
N VAL A 440 -6.08 19.75 -15.19
CA VAL A 440 -6.89 20.68 -15.97
C VAL A 440 -7.02 21.92 -15.09
N PRO A 441 -6.49 23.09 -15.49
CA PRO A 441 -6.64 24.28 -14.69
C PRO A 441 -8.14 24.54 -14.55
N SER A 442 -8.66 24.42 -13.33
CA SER A 442 -10.00 24.92 -13.04
C SER A 442 -9.96 26.42 -13.33
N PRO A 443 -10.88 26.98 -14.13
CA PRO A 443 -11.03 28.42 -14.16
C PRO A 443 -11.27 28.87 -12.72
N ASP A 444 -10.51 29.86 -12.26
CA ASP A 444 -10.74 30.47 -10.96
C ASP A 444 -12.23 30.81 -10.89
N VAL A 445 -12.93 30.19 -9.92
CA VAL A 445 -14.32 30.55 -9.65
C VAL A 445 -14.30 32.05 -9.36
N PRO A 446 -15.04 32.90 -10.12
CA PRO A 446 -15.12 34.31 -9.79
C PRO A 446 -16.01 34.45 -8.54
N GLU A 447 -15.50 34.07 -7.38
CA GLU A 447 -16.20 34.27 -6.12
C GLU A 447 -15.82 35.63 -5.52
N LEU A 448 -16.77 36.55 -5.68
CA LEU A 448 -17.10 37.66 -4.77
C LEU A 448 -16.20 38.91 -4.84
N GLN A 449 -16.24 39.62 -5.97
CA GLN A 449 -15.98 41.07 -6.00
C GLN A 449 -17.26 41.95 -5.89
N ASP A 450 -18.43 41.38 -5.61
CA ASP A 450 -19.66 42.14 -5.38
C ASP A 450 -20.10 42.04 -3.91
N LYS A 451 -19.36 42.72 -3.02
CA LYS A 451 -19.87 43.37 -1.79
C LYS A 451 -18.78 44.15 -1.07
N CYS A 452 -18.06 45.02 -1.77
CA CYS A 452 -17.28 46.09 -1.16
C CYS A 452 -17.18 47.30 -2.11
N VAL A 453 -18.33 47.90 -2.45
CA VAL A 453 -18.38 49.31 -2.85
C VAL A 453 -19.49 49.99 -2.06
N GLY A 454 -19.06 50.56 -0.95
CA GLY A 454 -19.85 51.39 -0.07
C GLY A 454 -18.95 52.17 0.89
N SER A 455 -17.78 52.62 0.44
CA SER A 455 -17.12 53.75 1.07
C SER A 455 -16.18 54.44 0.10
N SER A 456 -16.55 55.68 -0.23
CA SER A 456 -15.79 56.59 -1.07
C SER A 456 -14.50 56.99 -0.34
N SER A 457 -13.35 56.88 -0.98
CA SER A 457 -12.26 57.81 -0.73
C SER A 457 -11.53 58.11 -2.03
N LYS A 458 -11.74 59.34 -2.50
CA LYS A 458 -10.97 59.94 -3.60
C LYS A 458 -9.56 60.18 -3.10
N LEU A 459 -8.58 59.63 -3.81
CA LEU A 459 -7.20 60.12 -3.82
C LEU A 459 -7.16 61.41 -4.65
N ILE A 460 -6.71 62.51 -4.04
CA ILE A 460 -6.11 63.64 -4.75
C ILE A 460 -4.86 64.04 -3.97
N ASP A 461 -3.75 64.08 -4.70
CA ASP A 461 -2.42 64.53 -4.30
C ASP A 461 -2.40 65.96 -3.74
N SER A 462 -1.53 66.25 -2.76
CA SER A 462 -0.67 67.46 -2.79
C SER A 462 0.24 67.60 -1.56
N ASN A 463 1.54 67.65 -1.86
CA ASN A 463 2.63 68.44 -1.28
C ASN A 463 2.55 68.97 0.17
N HIS A 464 3.60 68.61 0.90
CA HIS A 464 4.15 69.31 2.06
C HIS A 464 4.12 70.85 1.95
N SER A 465 3.53 71.52 2.94
CA SER A 465 4.09 72.71 3.61
C SER A 465 3.19 73.15 4.77
N GLY A 466 3.81 73.50 5.91
CA GLY A 466 3.20 74.32 6.97
C GLY A 466 2.69 73.58 8.21
N SER A 467 3.49 73.60 9.29
CA SER A 467 3.02 73.53 10.69
C SER A 467 2.28 74.85 11.07
N PRO A 468 1.79 75.10 12.32
CA PRO A 468 1.74 74.29 13.56
C PRO A 468 0.43 74.47 14.41
N LEU A 469 0.44 73.95 15.66
CA LEU A 469 -0.36 74.35 16.87
C LEU A 469 -1.82 73.84 16.97
N SER A 470 -2.45 73.62 18.13
CA SER A 470 -2.14 73.42 19.56
C SER A 470 -3.50 73.15 20.27
N ASP A 471 -3.45 72.70 21.53
CA ASP A 471 -4.50 72.81 22.59
C ASP A 471 -5.74 71.88 22.48
N GLU A 472 -5.91 70.88 23.33
CA GLU A 472 -6.27 70.85 24.78
C GLU A 472 -7.79 70.67 25.05
N ALA A 473 -8.04 69.81 26.05
CA ALA A 473 -9.13 69.84 27.03
C ALA A 473 -10.49 69.13 26.77
N GLY A 474 -10.89 68.39 27.82
CA GLY A 474 -12.29 68.31 28.30
C GLY A 474 -12.97 66.95 28.12
N GLN A 475 -12.81 65.99 29.03
CA GLN A 475 -13.65 65.75 30.24
C GLN A 475 -15.01 65.05 30.04
N ASN A 476 -15.09 63.88 30.68
CA ASN A 476 -16.13 63.38 31.59
C ASN A 476 -17.52 62.89 31.12
N GLY A 477 -17.90 61.75 31.75
CA GLY A 477 -19.27 61.30 32.02
C GLY A 477 -19.54 59.86 31.53
N GLN A 478 -19.33 58.80 32.32
CA GLN A 478 -20.34 58.15 33.21
C GLN A 478 -21.73 57.96 32.56
N ALA A 479 -22.44 56.83 32.62
CA ALA A 479 -22.27 55.53 33.24
C ALA A 479 -23.49 54.63 32.85
N VAL A 480 -23.45 53.35 33.27
CA VAL A 480 -24.59 52.46 33.62
C VAL A 480 -25.19 51.55 32.53
N ASN A 481 -24.90 50.24 32.66
CA ASN A 481 -25.77 49.11 32.27
C ASN A 481 -26.88 48.91 33.33
N PRO A 482 -27.99 48.22 33.04
CA PRO A 482 -28.02 46.82 33.50
C PRO A 482 -28.75 45.81 32.60
N GLU A 483 -28.50 44.56 32.95
CA GLU A 483 -28.97 43.25 32.49
C GLU A 483 -30.50 43.07 32.37
N SER A 484 -30.93 42.13 31.52
CA SER A 484 -31.71 40.93 31.95
C SER A 484 -32.07 40.00 30.77
N SER A 485 -31.76 38.72 30.93
CA SER A 485 -32.20 37.53 30.18
C SER A 485 -33.64 37.07 30.59
N PRO A 486 -34.10 35.82 30.32
CA PRO A 486 -34.32 35.04 29.08
C PRO A 486 -35.78 34.50 29.00
N LEU A 487 -36.24 33.89 27.89
CA LEU A 487 -37.42 32.98 27.92
C LEU A 487 -37.40 31.95 26.77
N GLU A 488 -37.68 30.70 27.12
CA GLU A 488 -38.03 29.56 26.25
C GLU A 488 -39.50 29.62 25.80
N VAL A 489 -39.86 28.94 24.69
CA VAL A 489 -40.96 27.94 24.59
C VAL A 489 -41.11 27.40 23.14
N VAL A 490 -41.47 26.13 23.10
CA VAL A 490 -41.68 25.11 22.04
C VAL A 490 -42.77 25.43 20.99
N GLY A 491 -42.63 24.89 19.77
CA GLY A 491 -43.76 24.64 18.85
C GLY A 491 -43.38 24.12 17.44
N ASN A 492 -43.80 22.88 17.12
CA ASN A 492 -43.61 22.15 15.85
C ASN A 492 -44.35 22.76 14.63
N SER A 493 -43.78 22.67 13.42
CA SER A 493 -44.36 21.90 12.28
C SER A 493 -43.59 22.03 10.94
N ILE A 494 -43.50 20.87 10.28
CA ILE A 494 -43.20 20.43 8.91
C ILE A 494 -43.08 21.50 7.79
N ALA A 495 -41.97 21.44 7.02
CA ALA A 495 -41.96 21.48 5.55
C ALA A 495 -40.57 21.08 4.99
N GLU A 496 -40.57 20.28 3.93
CA GLU A 496 -39.43 19.92 3.10
C GLU A 496 -38.86 21.16 2.39
N ASP A 497 -37.53 21.35 2.37
CA ASP A 497 -36.84 21.57 1.10
C ASP A 497 -35.32 21.40 1.18
N THR A 498 -34.80 21.05 0.02
CA THR A 498 -33.42 20.74 -0.39
C THR A 498 -32.41 21.88 -0.17
N GLY A 499 -31.16 21.53 0.18
CA GLY A 499 -30.07 22.50 0.26
C GLY A 499 -28.76 21.96 0.81
N THR A 500 -27.92 21.43 -0.07
CA THR A 500 -26.50 21.12 0.18
C THR A 500 -25.74 22.37 0.62
N THR A 501 -25.15 22.35 1.82
CA THR A 501 -24.17 23.35 2.27
C THR A 501 -22.89 22.64 2.71
N THR A 502 -21.82 22.86 1.95
CA THR A 502 -20.45 22.49 2.26
C THR A 502 -19.93 23.34 3.41
N GLY A 503 -19.84 22.75 4.60
CA GLY A 503 -19.28 23.39 5.80
C GLY A 503 -17.75 23.36 5.79
N CYS A 504 -17.12 24.53 5.69
CA CYS A 504 -15.70 24.76 5.91
C CYS A 504 -15.32 24.43 7.38
N VAL A 505 -14.60 23.34 7.60
CA VAL A 505 -14.12 22.93 8.93
C VAL A 505 -12.75 23.53 9.20
N LYS A 506 -12.72 24.50 10.12
CA LYS A 506 -11.50 25.07 10.69
C LYS A 506 -10.77 24.00 11.51
N ARG A 507 -9.49 23.76 11.20
CA ARG A 507 -8.56 22.90 11.95
C ARG A 507 -8.57 23.24 13.45
N LYS A 508 -8.94 22.28 14.29
CA LYS A 508 -8.58 22.27 15.72
C LYS A 508 -7.43 21.28 15.91
N ARG A 509 -6.27 21.81 16.32
CA ARG A 509 -5.12 21.01 16.76
C ARG A 509 -5.51 20.19 17.99
N LYS A 510 -5.33 18.87 17.94
CA LYS A 510 -5.30 18.02 19.14
C LYS A 510 -3.92 18.15 19.77
N LEU A 511 -3.87 18.32 21.09
CA LEU A 511 -2.65 18.33 21.88
C LEU A 511 -2.13 16.89 22.05
N SER A 512 -0.80 16.73 22.02
CA SER A 512 -0.13 15.44 22.23
C SER A 512 -0.32 14.93 23.66
N GLU A 513 -0.23 13.61 23.82
CA GLU A 513 -0.44 12.90 25.09
C GLU A 513 0.54 13.36 26.19
N LYS A 514 1.78 13.71 25.83
CA LYS A 514 2.77 14.35 26.71
C LYS A 514 2.35 15.74 27.22
N GLY A 515 1.53 16.48 26.46
CA GLY A 515 0.99 17.77 26.87
C GLY A 515 -0.12 17.66 27.93
N LEU A 516 -0.82 16.53 28.00
CA LEU A 516 -1.85 16.27 29.01
C LEU A 516 -1.24 15.83 30.35
N GLU A 517 -0.10 15.14 30.34
CA GLU A 517 0.62 14.76 31.57
C GLU A 517 1.24 15.97 32.29
N LEU A 518 1.81 16.92 31.55
CA LEU A 518 2.36 18.16 32.13
C LEU A 518 1.28 19.05 32.78
N LEU A 519 0.07 19.11 32.21
CA LEU A 519 -1.05 19.87 32.76
C LEU A 519 -1.68 19.21 34.01
N GLN A 520 -1.52 17.90 34.19
CA GLN A 520 -1.92 17.21 35.42
C GLN A 520 -0.87 17.37 36.54
N ALA A 521 0.42 17.49 36.19
CA ALA A 521 1.49 17.73 37.15
C ALA A 521 1.42 19.13 37.81
N GLU A 522 0.87 20.14 37.14
CA GLU A 522 0.76 21.51 37.68
C GLU A 522 -0.42 21.74 38.64
N LYS A 523 -1.46 20.89 38.62
CA LYS A 523 -2.61 21.02 39.54
C LYS A 523 -2.38 20.41 40.94
N GLY A 524 -1.20 19.85 41.19
CA GLY A 524 -0.87 19.09 42.40
C GLY A 524 -0.10 19.82 43.50
N ARG A 525 0.09 21.15 43.47
CA ARG A 525 0.86 21.86 44.51
C ARG A 525 0.01 22.77 45.39
N LYS A 526 -0.35 22.30 46.59
CA LYS A 526 -0.83 23.14 47.71
C LYS A 526 0.35 23.72 48.50
N PRO A 527 0.21 24.92 49.11
CA PRO A 527 1.33 25.63 49.74
C PRO A 527 1.66 25.09 51.14
N LEU A 528 2.97 25.01 51.45
CA LEU A 528 3.51 24.62 52.76
C LEU A 528 3.19 25.65 53.86
N LYS A 529 2.69 25.17 55.00
CA LYS A 529 2.66 25.91 56.29
C LYS A 529 3.83 25.45 57.18
N LYS A 530 4.53 26.43 57.74
CA LYS A 530 5.55 26.29 58.80
C LYS A 530 4.94 25.77 60.11
N ILE A 531 5.56 24.79 60.77
CA ILE A 531 5.39 24.54 62.22
C ILE A 531 6.74 24.17 62.88
N LYS A 532 6.94 24.74 64.08
CA LYS A 532 8.08 24.63 65.00
C LYS A 532 8.25 23.23 65.64
N LYS A 533 9.49 22.96 66.07
CA LYS A 533 9.97 21.84 66.91
C LYS A 533 9.22 21.68 68.24
N SER A 534 9.05 20.44 68.73
CA SER A 534 9.72 19.93 69.95
C SER A 534 9.50 18.42 70.21
N CYS A 535 10.64 17.75 70.43
CA CYS A 535 11.05 16.63 71.31
C CYS A 535 10.18 15.41 71.71
N GLY A 536 10.83 14.23 71.59
CA GLY A 536 10.72 13.02 72.43
C GLY A 536 10.12 11.82 71.71
N GLY A 537 10.66 10.60 71.63
CA GLY A 537 11.86 9.95 72.18
C GLY A 537 11.66 8.41 72.17
N LYS A 538 12.75 7.65 71.98
CA LYS A 538 12.98 6.21 72.27
C LYS A 538 12.84 5.12 71.18
N ALA A 539 14.04 4.72 70.73
CA ALA A 539 14.62 3.43 70.33
C ALA A 539 13.97 2.07 70.73
N SER A 540 14.13 1.04 69.87
CA SER A 540 15.05 -0.13 70.02
C SER A 540 14.70 -1.26 69.00
N LYS A 541 15.61 -1.68 68.10
CA LYS A 541 16.54 -2.86 68.08
C LYS A 541 15.97 -4.24 67.65
N ASN A 542 16.50 -4.72 66.52
CA ASN A 542 17.04 -6.07 66.16
C ASN A 542 16.39 -7.38 66.63
N ARG A 543 16.20 -8.36 65.71
CA ARG A 543 17.14 -9.49 65.44
C ARG A 543 16.58 -10.57 64.45
N ASN A 544 17.43 -10.91 63.47
CA ASN A 544 17.78 -12.19 62.82
C ASN A 544 16.93 -13.49 62.93
N LYS A 545 16.89 -14.24 61.81
CA LYS A 545 17.31 -15.66 61.58
C LYS A 545 17.10 -16.00 60.07
N THR A 546 18.09 -16.32 59.22
CA THR A 546 18.81 -17.62 58.95
C THR A 546 17.89 -18.83 58.78
N ALA A 547 18.06 -19.80 57.88
CA ALA A 547 18.91 -20.11 56.72
C ALA A 547 18.41 -21.49 56.17
N GLU A 548 19.08 -22.02 55.13
CA GLU A 548 18.98 -23.38 54.52
C GLU A 548 17.89 -23.55 53.44
N GLY A 549 18.14 -23.98 52.20
CA GLY A 549 19.32 -24.56 51.53
C GLY A 549 19.01 -25.97 51.02
N LEU A 550 19.03 -26.22 49.70
CA LEU A 550 19.48 -27.49 49.08
C LEU A 550 19.41 -27.46 47.55
N ASP A 551 20.60 -27.58 46.94
CA ASP A 551 20.88 -27.84 45.53
C ASP A 551 20.70 -29.32 45.16
N ARG A 552 20.48 -29.58 43.86
CA ARG A 552 21.01 -30.78 43.18
C ARG A 552 21.24 -30.52 41.69
N SER A 553 22.51 -30.52 41.32
CA SER A 553 23.06 -30.54 39.96
C SER A 553 23.30 -31.97 39.46
N ILE A 554 23.15 -32.22 38.15
CA ILE A 554 23.88 -33.29 37.44
C ILE A 554 24.40 -32.71 36.11
N CYS A 555 25.72 -32.73 35.94
CA CYS A 555 26.45 -32.45 34.71
C CYS A 555 26.81 -33.74 33.97
N VAL A 556 26.93 -33.59 32.66
CA VAL A 556 27.34 -34.56 31.64
C VAL A 556 28.87 -34.60 31.56
N SER A 557 29.44 -35.79 31.38
CA SER A 557 30.83 -35.99 30.95
C SER A 557 30.84 -36.86 29.69
N ALA A 558 31.44 -36.32 28.63
CA ALA A 558 31.88 -37.07 27.45
C ALA A 558 33.32 -37.51 27.68
N ASP A 559 33.67 -38.71 27.23
CA ASP A 559 35.03 -39.07 26.86
C ASP A 559 34.99 -40.21 25.84
N ASP A 560 36.00 -40.17 24.99
CA ASP A 560 36.11 -40.72 23.65
C ASP A 560 37.10 -41.90 23.62
N VAL A 561 36.95 -42.75 22.60
CA VAL A 561 38.00 -43.55 21.91
C VAL A 561 38.56 -44.85 22.55
N THR A 562 38.26 -45.96 21.83
CA THR A 562 38.99 -47.25 21.56
C THR A 562 39.77 -47.92 22.69
N ASP A 563 39.63 -49.21 22.99
CA ASP A 563 39.54 -50.43 22.16
C ASP A 563 38.77 -51.53 22.94
#